data_AF-A0A813KE87-F1
#
_entry.id   AF-A0A813KE87-F1
#
_cell.length_a   1.000
_cell.length_b   1.000
_cell.length_c   1.000
_cell.angle_alpha   90.00
_cell.angle_beta   90.00
_cell.angle_gamma   90.00
#
_symmetry.space_group_name_H-M   'P 1'
#
loop_
_entity.id
_entity.type
_entity.pdbx_description
1 polymer ?
#
loop_
_entity_poly.entity_id
_entity_poly.type
_entity_poly.pdbx_seq_one_letter_code
_entity_poly.pdbx_strand_id
1 'polypeptide(L)'
;ATGLLSSRPTGPVQALRQPQVAAPAPRLRFSLSGDPMELMIAPGDVIVVRGSGRIAELGAVGGFMGHVLVVVGAPQCIRRNSEAHALLNSAWPVDGVEELWRVPTVESTRRESGLYESELLLFVDRRSRQLVTVGEVDADGDLCSFESHEPVELWQSPDELRAELRVDVMWRVLAEMRGNQANWSAATAARAVLKSSSVSVKGCPQETME
;
A
#
# COMPACT_ATOMS: atom_id res chain seq x y z
N ALA A 1 -48.14 -8.12 -73.65
CA ALA A 1 -47.05 -8.92 -73.09
C ALA A 1 -45.73 -8.33 -73.60
N THR A 2 -45.06 -7.53 -72.76
CA THR A 2 -43.70 -7.79 -72.22
C THR A 2 -42.62 -7.77 -73.32
N GLY A 3 -41.59 -6.93 -73.37
CA GLY A 3 -40.99 -5.99 -72.41
C GLY A 3 -39.45 -6.03 -72.57
N LEU A 4 -38.82 -4.85 -72.70
CA LEU A 4 -37.47 -4.43 -72.22
C LEU A 4 -36.22 -5.15 -72.78
N LEU A 5 -35.35 -4.48 -73.57
CA LEU A 5 -34.29 -3.48 -73.26
C LEU A 5 -32.94 -4.03 -72.77
N SER A 6 -31.90 -3.72 -73.56
CA SER A 6 -30.55 -3.22 -73.18
C SER A 6 -29.53 -4.15 -72.50
N SER A 7 -28.34 -4.29 -73.10
CA SER A 7 -27.13 -3.56 -72.64
C SER A 7 -25.82 -4.05 -73.29
N ARG A 8 -24.87 -3.12 -73.42
CA ARG A 8 -23.50 -3.25 -73.97
C ARG A 8 -22.55 -3.99 -73.00
N PRO A 9 -21.46 -4.63 -73.47
CA PRO A 9 -20.37 -5.04 -72.59
C PRO A 9 -19.34 -3.90 -72.42
N THR A 10 -19.11 -3.56 -71.15
CA THR A 10 -18.07 -2.68 -70.61
C THR A 10 -16.75 -3.43 -70.42
N GLY A 11 -15.63 -2.79 -70.72
CA GLY A 11 -14.28 -3.34 -70.55
C GLY A 11 -13.85 -3.51 -69.08
N PRO A 12 -12.70 -4.17 -68.84
CA PRO A 12 -12.25 -4.48 -67.48
C PRO A 12 -11.68 -3.24 -66.78
N VAL A 13 -12.17 -3.01 -65.56
CA VAL A 13 -11.70 -1.99 -64.62
C VAL A 13 -10.38 -2.47 -64.00
N GLN A 14 -9.29 -1.72 -64.24
CA GLN A 14 -8.02 -1.88 -63.53
C GLN A 14 -8.20 -1.49 -62.06
N ALA A 15 -8.08 -2.47 -61.16
CA ALA A 15 -8.05 -2.23 -59.73
C ALA A 15 -6.71 -1.59 -59.33
N LEU A 16 -6.78 -0.37 -58.80
CA LEU A 16 -5.66 0.32 -58.14
C LEU A 16 -5.19 -0.49 -56.92
N ARG A 17 -3.96 -1.02 -56.98
CA ARG A 17 -3.27 -1.61 -55.83
C ARG A 17 -3.05 -0.55 -54.76
N GLN A 18 -3.70 -0.70 -53.61
CA GLN A 18 -3.36 0.05 -52.40
C GLN A 18 -1.98 -0.40 -51.87
N PRO A 19 -1.14 0.53 -51.39
CA PRO A 19 0.10 0.17 -50.71
C PRO A 19 -0.22 -0.50 -49.36
N GLN A 20 0.22 -1.75 -49.19
CA GLN A 20 0.17 -2.43 -47.91
C GLN A 20 1.11 -1.72 -46.93
N VAL A 21 0.53 -1.08 -45.92
CA VAL A 21 1.26 -0.57 -44.76
C VAL A 21 1.77 -1.78 -43.98
N ALA A 22 3.09 -1.94 -43.94
CA ALA A 22 3.75 -3.03 -43.22
C ALA A 22 3.32 -3.02 -41.75
N ALA A 23 2.84 -4.16 -41.26
CA ALA A 23 2.50 -4.33 -39.86
C ALA A 23 3.74 -4.05 -38.98
N PRO A 24 3.60 -3.27 -37.90
CA PRO A 24 4.73 -2.97 -37.02
C PRO A 24 5.28 -4.28 -36.43
N ALA A 25 6.61 -4.42 -36.47
CA ALA A 25 7.32 -5.56 -35.91
C ALA A 25 6.89 -5.84 -34.46
N PRO A 26 6.83 -7.11 -34.03
CA PRO A 26 6.44 -7.45 -32.67
C PRO A 26 7.42 -6.82 -31.69
N ARG A 27 6.97 -5.73 -31.05
CA ARG A 27 7.68 -5.14 -29.92
C ARG A 27 7.55 -6.13 -28.78
N LEU A 28 8.68 -6.71 -28.36
CA LEU A 28 8.78 -7.42 -27.10
C LEU A 28 8.38 -6.44 -25.98
N ARG A 29 7.11 -6.52 -25.56
CA ARG A 29 6.68 -5.92 -24.30
C ARG A 29 7.17 -6.87 -23.22
N PHE A 30 8.22 -6.47 -22.52
CA PHE A 30 8.54 -7.04 -21.22
C PHE A 30 7.39 -6.65 -20.29
N SER A 31 6.35 -7.48 -20.22
CA SER A 31 5.41 -7.40 -19.11
C SER A 31 6.09 -8.05 -17.93
N LEU A 32 6.49 -7.26 -16.95
CA LEU A 32 6.61 -7.77 -15.60
C LEU A 32 5.20 -8.25 -15.24
N SER A 33 4.98 -9.56 -15.29
CA SER A 33 3.68 -10.19 -15.00
C SER A 33 3.35 -10.20 -13.50
N GLY A 34 4.01 -9.33 -12.72
CA GLY A 34 3.75 -9.07 -11.31
C GLY A 34 3.03 -7.73 -11.20
N ASP A 35 2.06 -7.67 -10.29
CA ASP A 35 1.24 -6.48 -10.10
C ASP A 35 2.11 -5.38 -9.42
N PRO A 36 2.21 -4.13 -9.93
CA PRO A 36 3.23 -3.15 -9.51
C PRO A 36 3.40 -2.94 -8.00
N MET A 37 2.35 -3.04 -7.18
CA MET A 37 2.53 -2.93 -5.72
C MET A 37 3.09 -4.20 -5.07
N GLU A 38 2.88 -5.39 -5.65
CA GLU A 38 3.54 -6.63 -5.24
C GLU A 38 5.07 -6.51 -5.37
N LEU A 39 5.53 -5.67 -6.29
CA LEU A 39 6.95 -5.36 -6.47
C LEU A 39 7.44 -4.22 -5.58
N MET A 40 6.55 -3.44 -4.97
CA MET A 40 6.91 -2.27 -4.14
C MET A 40 6.85 -2.57 -2.65
N ILE A 41 5.86 -3.33 -2.17
CA ILE A 41 5.62 -3.55 -0.74
C ILE A 41 5.94 -5.01 -0.39
N ALA A 42 6.71 -5.21 0.67
CA ALA A 42 7.01 -6.54 1.20
C ALA A 42 6.96 -6.57 2.73
N PRO A 43 6.83 -7.78 3.34
CA PRO A 43 6.89 -7.92 4.78
C PRO A 43 8.16 -7.30 5.38
N GLY A 44 7.99 -6.54 6.46
CA GLY A 44 9.04 -5.75 7.10
C GLY A 44 9.11 -4.29 6.67
N ASP A 45 8.41 -3.89 5.59
CA ASP A 45 8.20 -2.48 5.27
C ASP A 45 7.39 -1.77 6.34
N VAL A 46 7.55 -0.45 6.41
CA VAL A 46 6.81 0.41 7.32
C VAL A 46 5.93 1.35 6.51
N ILE A 47 4.64 1.40 6.85
CA ILE A 47 3.69 2.37 6.31
C ILE A 47 3.46 3.44 7.37
N VAL A 48 3.60 4.71 6.98
CA VAL A 48 3.36 5.86 7.85
C VAL A 48 2.20 6.67 7.30
N VAL A 49 1.10 6.75 8.06
CA VAL A 49 -0.04 7.59 7.72
C VAL A 49 0.15 8.96 8.34
N ARG A 50 0.34 10.01 7.52
CA ARG A 50 0.49 11.38 8.04
C ARG A 50 -0.89 12.01 8.21
N GLY A 51 -1.43 11.91 9.42
CA GLY A 51 -2.71 12.53 9.76
C GLY A 51 -2.75 14.02 9.39
N SER A 52 -3.79 14.44 8.67
CA SER A 52 -3.97 15.84 8.31
C SER A 52 -4.49 16.62 9.54
N GLY A 53 -3.76 17.66 9.97
CA GLY A 53 -3.91 18.31 11.28
C GLY A 53 -5.26 18.97 11.64
N ARG A 54 -6.37 18.70 10.95
CA ARG A 54 -7.74 19.05 11.41
C ARG A 54 -8.38 17.96 12.26
N ILE A 55 -7.81 16.74 12.25
CA ILE A 55 -8.09 15.66 13.21
C ILE A 55 -7.20 15.81 14.47
N ALA A 56 -6.38 16.86 14.57
CA ALA A 56 -5.58 17.14 15.76
C ALA A 56 -6.40 17.65 16.97
N GLU A 57 -7.63 18.15 16.76
CA GLU A 57 -8.46 18.74 17.83
C GLU A 57 -9.47 17.76 18.48
N LEU A 58 -9.75 16.60 17.86
CA LEU A 58 -10.64 15.58 18.45
C LEU A 58 -9.85 14.56 19.30
N GLY A 59 -8.89 15.07 20.05
CA GLY A 59 -8.19 14.32 21.09
C GLY A 59 -9.12 13.98 22.25
N ALA A 60 -9.64 12.75 22.29
CA ALA A 60 -10.07 12.11 23.55
C ALA A 60 -10.26 10.58 23.50
N VAL A 61 -10.38 9.93 22.33
CA VAL A 61 -10.77 8.48 22.29
C VAL A 61 -9.93 7.60 21.33
N GLY A 62 -8.86 8.11 20.67
CA GLY A 62 -8.21 7.31 19.62
C GLY A 62 -6.74 7.52 19.30
N GLY A 63 -5.99 8.34 20.04
CA GLY A 63 -4.51 8.40 19.94
C GLY A 63 -3.93 8.63 18.54
N PHE A 64 -4.17 9.82 17.96
CA PHE A 64 -3.74 10.16 16.59
C PHE A 64 -2.40 10.94 16.58
N MET A 65 -1.28 10.22 16.49
CA MET A 65 0.04 10.77 16.14
C MET A 65 0.69 9.92 15.04
N GLY A 66 0.05 9.82 13.88
CA GLY A 66 0.56 9.05 12.74
C GLY A 66 0.64 7.54 13.00
N HIS A 67 -0.16 6.77 12.26
CA HIS A 67 -0.08 5.32 12.36
C HIS A 67 1.22 4.86 11.71
N VAL A 68 2.10 4.25 12.50
CA VAL A 68 3.32 3.60 12.02
C VAL A 68 3.02 2.10 12.03
N LEU A 69 2.72 1.58 10.85
CA LEU A 69 2.31 0.20 10.67
C LEU A 69 3.46 -0.61 10.07
N VAL A 70 3.68 -1.81 10.56
CA VAL A 70 4.62 -2.76 9.96
C VAL A 70 3.85 -3.68 9.03
N VAL A 71 4.29 -3.81 7.79
CA VAL A 71 3.73 -4.76 6.82
C VAL A 71 4.13 -6.17 7.22
N VAL A 72 3.14 -7.05 7.40
CA VAL A 72 3.38 -8.44 7.83
C VAL A 72 3.14 -9.47 6.73
N GLY A 73 2.53 -9.06 5.62
CA GLY A 73 2.20 -9.94 4.50
C GLY A 73 2.35 -9.25 3.14
N ALA A 74 2.30 -10.04 2.07
CA ALA A 74 2.31 -9.51 0.72
C ALA A 74 1.00 -8.74 0.43
N PRO A 75 1.05 -7.64 -0.32
CA PRO A 75 -0.14 -6.90 -0.72
C PRO A 75 -1.01 -7.75 -1.67
N GLN A 76 -2.33 -7.66 -1.51
CA GLN A 76 -3.30 -8.37 -2.35
C GLN A 76 -4.13 -7.38 -3.17
N CYS A 77 -4.07 -7.51 -4.50
CA CYS A 77 -4.85 -6.67 -5.40
C CYS A 77 -6.32 -7.11 -5.45
N ILE A 78 -7.21 -6.17 -5.17
CA ILE A 78 -8.66 -6.29 -5.37
C ILE A 78 -9.04 -5.42 -6.56
N ARG A 79 -9.62 -6.04 -7.59
CA ARG A 79 -10.11 -5.33 -8.76
C ARG A 79 -11.58 -4.96 -8.60
N ARG A 80 -11.99 -3.83 -9.18
CA ARG A 80 -13.36 -3.30 -9.13
C ARG A 80 -14.41 -4.30 -9.63
N ASN A 81 -14.04 -5.23 -10.51
CA ASN A 81 -14.94 -6.25 -11.06
C ASN A 81 -14.86 -7.61 -10.35
N SER A 82 -14.17 -7.69 -9.21
CA SER A 82 -14.07 -8.93 -8.41
C SER A 82 -15.21 -9.06 -7.40
N GLU A 83 -15.43 -10.27 -6.89
CA GLU A 83 -16.41 -10.50 -5.81
C GLU A 83 -16.06 -9.72 -4.53
N ALA A 84 -14.76 -9.63 -4.21
CA ALA A 84 -14.25 -8.88 -3.07
C ALA A 84 -14.56 -7.36 -3.15
N HIS A 85 -14.81 -6.82 -4.34
CA HIS A 85 -15.25 -5.43 -4.50
C HIS A 85 -16.58 -5.16 -3.79
N ALA A 86 -17.51 -6.12 -3.79
CA ALA A 86 -18.84 -5.93 -3.21
C ALA A 86 -18.78 -5.60 -1.71
N LEU A 87 -17.81 -6.18 -1.01
CA LEU A 87 -17.57 -5.95 0.43
C LEU A 87 -16.94 -4.58 0.70
N LEU A 88 -16.18 -4.03 -0.26
CA LEU A 88 -15.44 -2.78 -0.13
C LEU A 88 -16.10 -1.60 -0.84
N ASN A 89 -17.28 -1.80 -1.42
CA ASN A 89 -17.91 -0.80 -2.29
C ASN A 89 -18.17 0.54 -1.59
N SER A 90 -18.44 0.53 -0.27
CA SER A 90 -18.65 1.74 0.52
C SER A 90 -17.36 2.56 0.74
N ALA A 91 -16.20 1.92 0.78
CA ALA A 91 -14.89 2.57 0.91
C ALA A 91 -14.21 2.82 -0.44
N TRP A 92 -14.80 2.35 -1.54
CA TRP A 92 -14.17 2.45 -2.85
C TRP A 92 -14.19 3.89 -3.35
N PRO A 93 -13.04 4.47 -3.76
CA PRO A 93 -13.01 5.82 -4.30
C PRO A 93 -13.90 5.97 -5.53
N VAL A 94 -14.70 7.04 -5.56
CA VAL A 94 -15.66 7.33 -6.64
C VAL A 94 -14.98 7.54 -8.01
N ASP A 95 -13.74 8.02 -8.04
CA ASP A 95 -13.07 8.45 -9.28
C ASP A 95 -12.11 7.40 -9.85
N GLY A 96 -12.51 6.65 -10.88
CA GLY A 96 -11.59 5.97 -11.82
C GLY A 96 -10.56 4.99 -11.23
N VAL A 97 -10.69 4.62 -9.96
CA VAL A 97 -9.82 3.65 -9.29
C VAL A 97 -10.28 2.25 -9.68
N GLU A 98 -9.45 1.54 -10.44
CA GLU A 98 -9.73 0.19 -10.94
C GLU A 98 -9.37 -0.91 -9.93
N GLU A 99 -8.49 -0.60 -8.99
CA GLU A 99 -7.97 -1.55 -8.02
C GLU A 99 -7.67 -0.90 -6.67
N LEU A 100 -7.92 -1.66 -5.62
CA LEU A 100 -7.45 -1.42 -4.26
C LEU A 100 -6.46 -2.52 -3.88
N TRP A 101 -5.65 -2.25 -2.88
CA TRP A 101 -4.66 -3.16 -2.37
C TRP A 101 -4.89 -3.37 -0.88
N ARG A 102 -5.12 -4.62 -0.49
CA ARG A 102 -5.13 -5.03 0.92
C ARG A 102 -3.71 -5.33 1.35
N VAL A 103 -3.22 -4.61 2.35
CA VAL A 103 -1.87 -4.80 2.89
C VAL A 103 -1.99 -5.24 4.34
N PRO A 104 -1.63 -6.51 4.67
CA PRO A 104 -1.63 -6.97 6.05
C PRO A 104 -0.63 -6.17 6.88
N THR A 105 -1.10 -5.56 7.95
CA THR A 105 -0.35 -4.65 8.80
C THR A 105 -0.52 -4.98 10.27
N VAL A 106 0.49 -4.62 11.06
CA VAL A 106 0.42 -4.64 12.51
C VAL A 106 0.90 -3.30 13.07
N GLU A 107 0.24 -2.80 14.10
CA GLU A 107 0.69 -1.65 14.87
C GLU A 107 0.62 -1.92 16.38
N SER A 108 1.37 -1.14 17.14
CA SER A 108 1.20 -1.09 18.60
C SER A 108 0.38 0.15 18.93
N THR A 109 -0.87 -0.06 19.35
CA THR A 109 -1.83 1.00 19.61
C THR A 109 -2.26 1.01 21.08
N ARG A 110 -2.80 2.15 21.53
CA ARG A 110 -3.38 2.27 22.89
C ARG A 110 -4.84 1.83 22.97
N ARG A 111 -5.49 1.62 21.81
CA ARG A 111 -6.90 1.20 21.72
C ARG A 111 -7.12 -0.22 22.21
N GLU A 112 -6.13 -1.07 22.00
CA GLU A 112 -6.17 -2.48 22.36
C GLU A 112 -4.93 -2.87 23.17
N SER A 113 -5.08 -3.90 24.00
CA SER A 113 -3.96 -4.40 24.79
C SER A 113 -2.99 -5.21 23.90
N GLY A 114 -2.03 -4.52 23.30
CA GLY A 114 -0.85 -5.11 22.67
C GLY A 114 -0.68 -4.77 21.19
N LEU A 115 -0.69 -5.76 20.30
CA LEU A 115 -0.58 -5.57 18.85
C LEU A 115 -1.97 -5.60 18.23
N TYR A 116 -2.26 -4.58 17.43
CA TYR A 116 -3.45 -4.49 16.60
C TYR A 116 -3.09 -4.94 15.19
N GLU A 117 -3.83 -5.91 14.68
CA GLU A 117 -3.67 -6.45 13.32
C GLU A 117 -4.86 -6.03 12.47
N SER A 118 -4.57 -5.46 11.31
CA SER A 118 -5.56 -5.03 10.34
C SER A 118 -5.01 -5.18 8.92
N GLU A 119 -5.87 -5.05 7.92
CA GLU A 119 -5.48 -4.93 6.53
C GLU A 119 -5.76 -3.52 6.04
N LEU A 120 -4.69 -2.78 5.78
CA LEU A 120 -4.80 -1.43 5.24
C LEU A 120 -5.25 -1.47 3.77
N LEU A 121 -6.22 -0.62 3.41
CA LEU A 121 -6.74 -0.52 2.05
C LEU A 121 -6.09 0.67 1.33
N LEU A 122 -5.26 0.37 0.33
CA LEU A 122 -4.46 1.35 -0.39
C LEU A 122 -4.82 1.44 -1.86
N PHE A 123 -4.60 2.61 -2.46
CA PHE A 123 -4.57 2.77 -3.90
C PHE A 123 -3.53 3.83 -4.29
N VAL A 124 -3.13 3.82 -5.57
CA VAL A 124 -2.27 4.86 -6.13
C VAL A 124 -3.15 5.89 -6.79
N ASP A 125 -3.17 7.11 -6.25
CA ASP A 125 -3.77 8.24 -6.97
C ASP A 125 -2.85 8.61 -8.13
N ARG A 126 -3.30 8.33 -9.36
CA ARG A 126 -2.51 8.58 -10.57
C ARG A 126 -2.26 10.07 -10.83
N ARG A 127 -3.08 10.96 -10.30
CA ARG A 127 -2.94 12.42 -10.50
C ARG A 127 -1.80 12.96 -9.65
N SER A 128 -1.80 12.64 -8.35
CA SER A 128 -0.76 13.07 -7.41
C SER A 128 0.47 12.14 -7.39
N ARG A 129 0.34 10.92 -7.94
CA ARG A 129 1.31 9.82 -7.83
C ARG A 129 1.60 9.42 -6.38
N GLN A 130 0.64 9.63 -5.49
CA GLN A 130 0.76 9.28 -4.08
C GLN A 130 0.09 7.94 -3.80
N LEU A 131 0.65 7.21 -2.83
CA LEU A 131 -0.03 6.10 -2.19
C LEU A 131 -1.02 6.68 -1.18
N VAL A 132 -2.26 6.23 -1.23
CA VAL A 132 -3.35 6.80 -0.44
C VAL A 132 -4.15 5.68 0.21
N THR A 133 -4.48 5.83 1.50
CA THR A 133 -5.36 4.91 2.21
C THR A 133 -6.81 5.39 2.19
N VAL A 134 -7.74 4.43 2.08
CA VAL A 134 -9.20 4.66 2.12
C VAL A 134 -9.84 4.12 3.40
N GLY A 135 -9.08 3.39 4.20
CA GLY A 135 -9.57 2.70 5.39
C GLY A 135 -8.75 1.47 5.70
N GLU A 136 -9.29 0.68 6.63
CA GLU A 136 -8.73 -0.60 7.03
C GLU A 136 -9.85 -1.64 7.23
N VAL A 137 -9.47 -2.92 7.15
CA VAL A 137 -10.31 -4.04 7.56
C VAL A 137 -9.69 -4.63 8.82
N ASP A 138 -10.45 -4.69 9.90
CA ASP A 138 -9.94 -5.24 11.16
C ASP A 138 -9.89 -6.78 11.15
N ALA A 139 -9.50 -7.36 12.29
CA ALA A 139 -9.37 -8.80 12.45
C ALA A 139 -10.70 -9.57 12.35
N ASP A 140 -11.84 -8.91 12.64
CA ASP A 140 -13.18 -9.49 12.53
C ASP A 140 -13.73 -9.39 11.09
N GLY A 141 -13.03 -8.64 10.22
CA GLY A 141 -13.42 -8.40 8.84
C GLY A 141 -14.29 -7.16 8.68
N ASP A 142 -14.44 -6.35 9.72
CA ASP A 142 -15.23 -5.13 9.68
C ASP A 142 -14.44 -4.01 8.98
N LEU A 143 -15.12 -3.34 8.05
CA LEU A 143 -14.55 -2.26 7.25
C LEU A 143 -14.66 -0.92 7.97
N CYS A 144 -13.51 -0.33 8.30
CA CYS A 144 -13.39 1.01 8.86
C CYS A 144 -12.95 1.99 7.76
N SER A 145 -13.90 2.68 7.10
CA SER A 145 -13.57 3.67 6.07
C SER A 145 -13.15 5.02 6.66
N PHE A 146 -12.18 5.68 6.05
CA PHE A 146 -11.74 7.01 6.47
C PHE A 146 -12.54 8.11 5.74
N GLU A 147 -13.01 9.12 6.48
CA GLU A 147 -13.81 10.24 5.91
C GLU A 147 -13.02 11.03 4.85
N SER A 148 -11.71 11.19 5.06
CA SER A 148 -10.78 11.74 4.09
C SER A 148 -9.74 10.69 3.76
N HIS A 149 -9.56 10.40 2.47
CA HIS A 149 -8.46 9.55 2.03
C HIS A 149 -7.12 10.22 2.37
N GLU A 150 -6.23 9.50 3.04
CA GLU A 150 -5.00 10.07 3.57
C GLU A 150 -3.78 9.58 2.77
N PRO A 151 -2.85 10.46 2.39
CA PRO A 151 -1.60 10.03 1.80
C PRO A 151 -0.77 9.25 2.82
N VAL A 152 -0.14 8.19 2.36
CA VAL A 152 0.74 7.36 3.19
C VAL A 152 2.14 7.37 2.63
N GLU A 153 3.12 7.23 3.52
CA GLU A 153 4.51 7.03 3.16
C GLU A 153 4.88 5.57 3.31
N LEU A 154 5.61 5.05 2.32
CA LEU A 154 6.24 3.73 2.39
C LEU A 154 7.71 3.92 2.75
N TRP A 155 8.10 3.39 3.89
CA TRP A 155 9.48 3.42 4.39
C TRP A 155 10.05 2.02 4.28
N GLN A 156 11.14 1.91 3.52
CA GLN A 156 11.79 0.65 3.21
C GLN A 156 13.21 0.68 3.75
N SER A 157 13.69 -0.47 4.23
CA SER A 157 15.11 -0.64 4.50
C SER A 157 15.93 -0.52 3.21
N PRO A 158 17.20 -0.09 3.28
CA PRO A 158 18.14 -0.22 2.16
C PRO A 158 18.15 -1.63 1.56
N ASP A 159 18.37 -1.74 0.25
CA ASP A 159 18.23 -2.99 -0.50
C ASP A 159 19.08 -4.13 0.07
N GLU A 160 20.29 -3.84 0.54
CA GLU A 160 21.20 -4.83 1.11
C GLU A 160 20.63 -5.42 2.41
N LEU A 161 20.02 -4.60 3.25
CA LEU A 161 19.37 -5.06 4.48
C LEU A 161 18.05 -5.76 4.18
N ARG A 162 17.32 -5.28 3.16
CA ARG A 162 16.06 -5.85 2.71
C ARG A 162 16.24 -7.28 2.19
N ALA A 163 17.33 -7.54 1.46
CA ALA A 163 17.65 -8.86 0.94
C ALA A 163 17.94 -9.89 2.05
N GLU A 164 18.43 -9.43 3.21
CA GLU A 164 18.74 -10.26 4.37
C GLU A 164 17.56 -10.44 5.34
N LEU A 165 16.40 -9.83 5.05
CA LEU A 165 15.22 -9.93 5.92
C LEU A 165 14.68 -11.36 5.95
N ARG A 166 14.80 -11.97 7.14
CA ARG A 166 14.27 -13.29 7.43
C ARG A 166 12.81 -13.20 7.85
N VAL A 167 11.93 -13.28 6.84
CA VAL A 167 10.47 -13.25 7.04
C VAL A 167 10.03 -14.30 8.07
N ASP A 168 10.60 -15.51 8.04
CA ASP A 168 10.32 -16.57 9.02
C ASP A 168 10.64 -16.16 10.47
N VAL A 169 11.73 -15.41 10.68
CA VAL A 169 12.08 -14.86 11.99
C VAL A 169 11.09 -13.77 12.40
N MET A 170 10.70 -12.89 11.47
CA MET A 170 9.69 -11.86 11.73
C MET A 170 8.36 -12.49 12.19
N TRP A 171 7.89 -13.55 11.51
CA TRP A 171 6.69 -14.28 11.91
C TRP A 171 6.81 -14.92 13.29
N ARG A 172 7.97 -15.49 13.64
CA ARG A 172 8.24 -16.03 14.99
C ARG A 172 8.16 -14.94 16.05
N VAL A 173 8.80 -13.79 15.80
CA VAL A 173 8.77 -12.65 16.72
C VAL A 173 7.33 -12.15 16.90
N LEU A 174 6.55 -12.00 15.82
CA LEU A 174 5.14 -11.61 15.91
C LEU A 174 4.31 -12.64 16.70
N ALA A 175 4.53 -13.95 16.47
CA ALA A 175 3.87 -15.00 17.23
C ALA A 175 4.23 -14.95 18.73
N GLU A 176 5.50 -14.72 19.07
CA GLU A 176 5.95 -14.53 20.45
C GLU A 176 5.34 -13.26 21.07
N MET A 177 5.26 -12.16 20.31
CA MET A 177 4.65 -10.92 20.78
C MET A 177 3.17 -11.14 21.10
N ARG A 178 2.40 -11.78 20.20
CA ARG A 178 0.99 -12.19 20.43
C ARG A 178 0.83 -13.00 21.72
N GLY A 179 1.70 -13.99 21.94
CA GLY A 179 1.66 -14.83 23.15
C GLY A 179 2.02 -14.09 24.45
N ASN A 180 2.65 -12.92 24.36
CA ASN A 180 3.20 -12.20 25.50
C ASN A 180 2.62 -10.80 25.72
N GLN A 181 1.56 -10.39 25.02
CA GLN A 181 1.12 -8.98 24.98
C GLN A 181 0.85 -8.33 26.34
N ALA A 182 0.44 -9.10 27.35
CA ALA A 182 0.30 -8.61 28.73
C ALA A 182 1.64 -8.40 29.48
N ASN A 183 2.73 -9.05 29.06
CA ASN A 183 4.04 -9.03 29.72
C ASN A 183 4.94 -7.88 29.25
N TRP A 184 4.70 -7.32 28.05
CA TRP A 184 5.59 -6.31 27.46
C TRP A 184 5.52 -4.94 28.14
N SER A 185 4.34 -4.52 28.60
CA SER A 185 4.18 -3.24 29.33
C SER A 185 4.89 -3.27 30.68
N ALA A 186 4.77 -4.37 31.43
CA ALA A 186 5.49 -4.56 32.69
C ALA A 186 7.00 -4.72 32.50
N ALA A 187 7.45 -5.50 31.51
CA ALA A 187 8.88 -5.67 31.22
C ALA A 187 9.52 -4.39 30.66
N THR A 188 8.80 -3.62 29.84
CA THR A 188 9.27 -2.34 29.30
C THR A 188 9.27 -1.26 30.37
N ALA A 189 8.25 -1.18 31.22
CA ALA A 189 8.22 -0.28 32.38
C ALA A 189 9.33 -0.62 33.37
N ALA A 190 9.53 -1.90 33.69
CA ALA A 190 10.65 -2.36 34.51
C ALA A 190 12.00 -2.03 33.86
N ARG A 191 12.16 -2.22 32.55
CA ARG A 191 13.39 -1.83 31.83
C ARG A 191 13.59 -0.32 31.81
N ALA A 192 12.54 0.49 31.68
CA ALA A 192 12.63 1.95 31.72
C ALA A 192 13.04 2.46 33.11
N VAL A 193 12.51 1.85 34.18
CA VAL A 193 12.88 2.16 35.57
C VAL A 193 14.30 1.68 35.89
N LEU A 194 14.67 0.48 35.45
CA LEU A 194 15.98 -0.12 35.75
C LEU A 194 17.11 0.38 34.83
N LYS A 195 16.79 0.92 33.65
CA LYS A 195 17.75 1.41 32.66
C LYS A 195 17.65 2.93 32.51
N SER A 196 17.52 3.65 33.63
CA SER A 196 17.74 5.09 33.67
C SER A 196 19.22 5.37 33.40
N SER A 197 19.55 5.69 32.15
CA SER A 197 20.89 6.13 31.77
C SER A 197 21.04 7.62 32.12
N SER A 198 21.73 7.92 33.22
CA SER A 198 22.26 9.25 33.43
C SER A 198 23.36 9.50 32.40
N VAL A 199 23.09 10.37 31.42
CA VAL A 199 24.14 10.89 30.53
C VAL A 199 24.99 11.84 31.36
N SER A 200 26.07 11.33 31.94
CA SER A 200 27.09 12.18 32.55
C SER A 200 27.90 12.81 31.43
N VAL A 201 27.56 14.06 31.09
CA VAL A 201 28.35 14.87 30.17
C VAL A 201 29.69 15.16 30.86
N LYS A 202 30.74 14.42 30.50
CA LYS A 202 32.11 14.82 30.84
C LYS A 202 32.40 16.13 30.12
N GLY A 203 32.53 17.22 30.88
CA GLY A 203 32.94 18.51 30.36
C GLY A 203 34.26 18.38 29.60
N CYS A 204 34.24 18.74 28.32
CA CYS A 204 35.45 18.96 27.54
C CYS A 204 36.12 20.24 28.07
N PRO A 205 37.43 20.26 28.37
CA PRO A 205 38.11 21.49 28.74
C PRO A 205 38.12 22.42 27.52
N GLN A 206 37.55 23.62 27.68
CA GLN A 206 37.77 24.73 26.76
C GLN A 206 39.23 25.19 26.92
N GLU A 207 40.12 24.74 26.02
CA GLU A 207 41.31 25.51 25.71
C GLU A 207 40.86 26.82 25.07
N THR A 208 40.95 27.90 25.84
CA THR A 208 40.81 29.26 25.33
C THR A 208 42.22 29.75 25.04
N MET A 209 42.51 30.03 23.77
CA MET A 209 43.71 30.77 23.38
C MET A 209 43.59 32.23 23.87
N GLU A 210 44.55 32.65 24.68
CA GLU A 210 45.15 34.00 24.58
C GLU A 210 46.65 33.83 24.32
#